data_AF-A0A5B7FGW9-F1
#
_entry.id   AF-A0A5B7FGW9-F1
#
_cell.length_a   1.000
_cell.length_b   1.000
_cell.length_c   1.000
_cell.angle_alpha   90.00
_cell.angle_beta   90.00
_cell.angle_gamma   90.00
#
_symmetry.space_group_name_H-M   'P 1'
#
loop_
_entity.id
_entity.type
_entity.pdbx_description
1 polymer ?
#
loop_
_entity_poly.entity_id
_entity_poly.type
_entity_poly.pdbx_seq_one_letter_code
_entity_poly.pdbx_strand_id
1 'polypeptide(L)'
;MEKVYELLKFDNPDGGAWKQGWDIEYSPVQWTPDRKLRVFVMPHSHNDPGWIKTLDQYYHDQTRHILDHMVEKLPLDERRKFIWAEMSYLSMWLVERGQLEIVTGGWVMSDEANTHYFAMLEQMMEGHEWLKLNVGVKPNNGWANDPFGMSPTLAYLLKRMGLENMVIQRAHYSIKKHLAKERSLEFRWRQDWDPGTTTEILAHLMPFYSYDVPHTCGPDPKVCCQFDFGRLPGSGITCPWRVPPQPINEHNVHSRAMLLLDQYRRKAQLFRTNTLLVPLGDDFRYARAEEWDQQYTNYQRLFDYFNSQPDLHVEAQFGTLADYFRALREEAESGAGGTEEQPFFPSLSGDFFTYADRDDHYWSGYYTSRPFYKSMDRLLEGYLRGAEIIFSLALASQSASVNTPPAGMMEALIARLVAARRNLALFQHHDGITGTAKDHVVTDYALRLVRSVDDCQHIIQQSAHYLLSIDQVSSSYLTALHVCVLGWRKLYLFETMIYMFT
;
A
#
# COMPACT_ATOMS: atom_id res chain seq x y z
N MET A 1 11.77 -5.30 -17.08
CA MET A 1 12.77 -4.71 -16.17
C MET A 1 14.17 -5.24 -16.45
N GLU A 2 14.36 -6.53 -16.73
CA GLU A 2 15.65 -7.11 -17.14
C GLU A 2 16.38 -6.30 -18.24
N LYS A 3 15.70 -6.01 -19.36
CA LYS A 3 16.25 -5.16 -20.43
C LYS A 3 16.65 -3.75 -19.96
N VAL A 4 15.91 -3.19 -19.00
CA VAL A 4 16.26 -1.87 -18.43
C VAL A 4 17.56 -2.02 -17.63
N TYR A 5 17.71 -3.08 -16.82
CA TYR A 5 18.94 -3.36 -16.09
C TYR A 5 20.16 -3.51 -17.00
N GLU A 6 20.03 -4.18 -18.15
CA GLU A 6 21.11 -4.33 -19.13
C GLU A 6 21.56 -2.99 -19.76
N LEU A 7 20.64 -2.02 -19.85
CA LEU A 7 20.92 -0.69 -20.40
C LEU A 7 21.57 0.26 -19.39
N LEU A 8 21.33 0.05 -18.09
CA LEU A 8 21.76 0.97 -17.04
C LEU A 8 23.22 0.75 -16.65
N LYS A 9 23.96 1.85 -16.56
CA LYS A 9 25.33 1.86 -16.01
C LYS A 9 25.37 1.96 -14.48
N PHE A 10 24.23 2.28 -13.86
CA PHE A 10 24.09 2.53 -12.43
C PHE A 10 25.04 3.60 -11.87
N ASP A 11 25.38 4.60 -12.69
CA ASP A 11 26.14 5.76 -12.25
C ASP A 11 25.30 6.67 -11.34
N ASN A 12 25.93 7.23 -10.30
CA ASN A 12 25.29 8.17 -9.37
C ASN A 12 25.93 9.58 -9.42
N PRO A 13 25.93 10.27 -10.57
CA PRO A 13 26.42 11.65 -10.63
C PRO A 13 25.45 12.59 -9.88
N ASP A 14 26.00 13.62 -9.21
CA ASP A 14 25.20 14.64 -8.53
C ASP A 14 24.34 15.42 -9.55
N GLY A 15 23.03 15.22 -9.48
CA GLY A 15 22.02 15.86 -10.32
C GLY A 15 21.63 17.29 -9.91
N GLY A 16 22.27 17.87 -8.90
CA GLY A 16 21.97 19.21 -8.39
C GLY A 16 21.02 19.18 -7.20
N ALA A 17 19.93 19.95 -7.26
CA ALA A 17 18.91 19.96 -6.21
C ALA A 17 18.21 18.59 -6.10
N TRP A 18 17.83 18.02 -7.24
CA TRP A 18 17.46 16.61 -7.34
C TRP A 18 18.73 15.76 -7.47
N LYS A 19 19.27 15.34 -6.33
CA LYS A 19 20.58 14.68 -6.23
C LYS A 19 20.78 13.48 -7.16
N GLN A 20 19.73 12.70 -7.39
CA GLN A 20 19.78 11.46 -8.17
C GLN A 20 19.24 11.62 -9.59
N GLY A 21 18.85 12.83 -9.99
CA GLY A 21 18.27 13.10 -11.29
C GLY A 21 19.10 14.07 -12.12
N TRP A 22 18.47 15.16 -12.54
CA TRP A 22 19.03 16.26 -13.33
C TRP A 22 18.23 17.54 -13.06
N ASP A 23 18.71 18.68 -13.55
CA ASP A 23 17.95 19.94 -13.50
C ASP A 23 16.80 19.90 -14.51
N ILE A 24 15.57 19.85 -14.01
CA ILE A 24 14.38 19.71 -14.85
C ILE A 24 13.94 21.09 -15.34
N GLU A 25 13.98 21.31 -16.64
CA GLU A 25 13.46 22.51 -17.29
C GLU A 25 12.07 22.27 -17.87
N TYR A 26 11.27 23.33 -17.97
CA TYR A 26 9.95 23.32 -18.63
C TYR A 26 9.72 24.60 -19.42
N SER A 27 8.89 24.52 -20.45
CA SER A 27 8.48 25.71 -21.22
C SER A 27 7.34 26.43 -20.49
N PRO A 28 7.43 27.76 -20.27
CA PRO A 28 6.38 28.52 -19.59
C PRO A 28 5.07 28.58 -20.38
N VAL A 29 5.11 28.35 -21.70
CA VAL A 29 3.94 28.36 -22.60
C VAL A 29 3.33 26.97 -22.83
N GLN A 30 3.77 25.95 -22.08
CA GLN A 30 3.26 24.58 -22.22
C GLN A 30 1.79 24.43 -21.78
N TRP A 31 1.39 25.19 -20.76
CA TRP A 31 0.03 25.18 -20.25
C TRP A 31 -0.76 26.35 -20.84
N THR A 32 -2.01 26.08 -21.20
CA THR A 32 -2.91 27.02 -21.85
C THR A 32 -4.27 27.00 -21.14
N PRO A 33 -5.20 27.94 -21.42
CA PRO A 33 -6.52 27.93 -20.81
C PRO A 33 -7.31 26.62 -21.01
N ASP A 34 -7.11 25.95 -22.14
CA ASP A 34 -7.71 24.67 -22.52
C ASP A 34 -6.89 23.44 -22.06
N ARG A 35 -5.63 23.65 -21.65
CA ARG A 35 -4.71 22.59 -21.23
C ARG A 35 -3.95 22.99 -19.96
N LYS A 36 -4.69 23.08 -18.86
CA LYS A 36 -4.17 23.44 -17.54
C LYS A 36 -3.39 22.30 -16.88
N LEU A 37 -2.47 22.63 -15.98
CA LEU A 37 -1.89 21.69 -15.02
C LEU A 37 -2.93 21.39 -13.92
N ARG A 38 -3.37 20.13 -13.80
CA ARG A 38 -4.27 19.68 -12.72
C ARG A 38 -3.45 19.04 -11.61
N VAL A 39 -3.48 19.61 -10.41
CA VAL A 39 -2.70 19.17 -9.26
C VAL A 39 -3.63 18.62 -8.17
N PHE A 40 -3.44 17.35 -7.84
CA PHE A 40 -4.12 16.67 -6.74
C PHE A 40 -3.15 16.51 -5.58
N VAL A 41 -3.30 17.36 -4.57
CA VAL A 41 -2.55 17.23 -3.31
C VAL A 41 -3.27 16.21 -2.44
N MET A 42 -2.57 15.14 -2.06
CA MET A 42 -3.17 13.97 -1.39
C MET A 42 -2.63 13.82 0.03
N PRO A 43 -3.35 14.33 1.04
CA PRO A 43 -3.01 14.08 2.45
C PRO A 43 -3.01 12.59 2.80
N HIS A 44 -1.97 12.14 3.49
CA HIS A 44 -1.84 10.78 4.00
C HIS A 44 -1.04 10.75 5.30
N SER A 45 -1.09 9.63 6.02
CA SER A 45 -0.23 9.36 7.18
C SER A 45 0.25 7.92 7.10
N HIS A 46 1.57 7.71 7.04
CA HIS A 46 2.15 6.36 7.04
C HIS A 46 2.19 5.83 8.47
N ASN A 47 1.47 4.74 8.75
CA ASN A 47 1.29 4.23 10.11
C ASN A 47 1.78 2.80 10.20
N ASP A 48 3.03 2.59 10.59
CA ASP A 48 3.63 1.27 10.74
C ASP A 48 2.92 0.44 11.82
N PRO A 49 2.37 -0.74 11.50
CA PRO A 49 1.82 -1.70 12.46
C PRO A 49 2.88 -2.41 13.32
N GLY A 50 3.85 -1.64 13.81
CA GLY A 50 5.00 -2.06 14.61
C GLY A 50 6.33 -1.85 13.89
N TRP A 51 7.24 -1.07 14.48
CA TRP A 51 8.57 -0.81 13.91
C TRP A 51 9.56 -0.39 15.01
N ILE A 52 9.47 0.87 15.46
CA ILE A 52 10.22 1.36 16.63
C ILE A 52 9.43 1.13 17.92
N LYS A 53 8.09 1.17 17.84
CA LYS A 53 7.15 0.78 18.90
C LYS A 53 6.29 -0.40 18.44
N THR A 54 5.62 -1.09 19.36
CA THR A 54 4.66 -2.15 19.00
C THR A 54 3.39 -1.55 18.38
N LEU A 55 2.56 -2.39 17.75
CA LEU A 55 1.23 -2.02 17.26
C LEU A 55 0.43 -1.26 18.33
N ASP A 56 0.30 -1.83 19.53
CA ASP A 56 -0.52 -1.26 20.60
C ASP A 56 0.07 0.06 21.13
N GLN A 57 1.40 0.17 21.22
CA GLN A 57 2.07 1.40 21.64
C GLN A 57 1.86 2.53 20.62
N TYR A 58 2.04 2.27 19.33
CA TYR A 58 1.75 3.26 18.29
C TYR A 58 0.27 3.65 18.27
N TYR A 59 -0.63 2.68 18.43
CA TYR A 59 -2.06 2.95 18.50
C TYR A 59 -2.38 3.94 19.62
N HIS A 60 -1.90 3.70 20.83
CA HIS A 60 -2.19 4.55 21.98
C HIS A 60 -1.46 5.89 21.96
N ASP A 61 -0.21 5.93 21.47
CA ASP A 61 0.61 7.13 21.52
C ASP A 61 0.34 8.09 20.34
N GLN A 62 -0.08 7.57 19.18
CA GLN A 62 -0.07 8.32 17.92
C GLN A 62 -1.29 8.02 17.04
N THR A 63 -1.49 6.77 16.60
CA THR A 63 -2.44 6.44 15.54
C THR A 63 -3.89 6.71 15.93
N ARG A 64 -4.30 6.43 17.17
CA ARG A 64 -5.63 6.78 17.64
C ARG A 64 -5.90 8.29 17.54
N HIS A 65 -4.92 9.14 17.87
CA HIS A 65 -5.08 10.58 17.78
C HIS A 65 -5.19 11.07 16.34
N ILE A 66 -4.46 10.44 15.41
CA ILE A 66 -4.58 10.70 13.97
C ILE A 66 -6.01 10.41 13.51
N LEU A 67 -6.55 9.27 13.89
CA LEU A 67 -7.92 8.86 13.52
C LEU A 67 -9.00 9.71 14.19
N ASP A 68 -8.85 10.02 15.49
CA ASP A 68 -9.73 10.94 16.24
C ASP A 68 -9.81 12.30 15.51
N HIS A 69 -8.65 12.89 15.21
CA HIS A 69 -8.62 14.17 14.52
C HIS A 69 -9.07 14.07 13.06
N MET A 70 -8.86 12.96 12.38
CA MET A 70 -9.37 12.76 11.02
C MET A 70 -10.89 12.90 10.96
N VAL A 71 -11.60 12.26 11.89
CA VAL A 71 -13.07 12.34 11.95
C VAL A 71 -13.55 13.70 12.46
N GLU A 72 -12.80 14.37 13.32
CA GLU A 72 -13.12 15.75 13.74
C GLU A 72 -12.87 16.79 12.63
N LYS A 73 -11.78 16.65 11.89
CA LYS A 73 -11.25 17.71 11.01
C LYS A 73 -11.71 17.60 9.58
N LEU A 74 -11.95 16.41 9.04
CA LEU A 74 -12.43 16.28 7.66
C LEU A 74 -13.80 16.96 7.45
N PRO A 75 -14.82 16.77 8.30
CA PRO A 75 -16.16 17.36 8.10
C PRO A 75 -16.21 18.89 8.18
N LEU A 76 -15.14 19.54 8.68
CA LEU A 76 -15.09 21.00 8.80
C LEU A 76 -15.03 21.71 7.44
N ASP A 77 -14.61 21.02 6.39
CA ASP A 77 -14.57 21.56 5.03
C ASP A 77 -14.64 20.39 4.04
N GLU A 78 -15.71 20.34 3.24
CA GLU A 78 -16.00 19.25 2.29
C GLU A 78 -14.90 19.05 1.22
N ARG A 79 -14.07 20.08 1.01
CA ARG A 79 -12.91 20.02 0.10
C ARG A 79 -11.78 19.18 0.67
N ARG A 80 -11.71 18.97 1.98
CA ARG A 80 -10.66 18.17 2.63
C ARG A 80 -10.80 16.71 2.22
N LYS A 81 -9.67 16.11 1.87
CA LYS A 81 -9.51 14.70 1.50
C LYS A 81 -8.40 14.06 2.32
N PHE A 82 -8.48 12.76 2.54
CA PHE A 82 -7.44 11.97 3.18
C PHE A 82 -7.47 10.53 2.65
N ILE A 83 -6.32 9.86 2.62
CA ILE A 83 -6.24 8.42 2.34
C ILE A 83 -5.77 7.63 3.57
N TRP A 84 -6.24 6.39 3.72
CA TRP A 84 -5.82 5.48 4.79
C TRP A 84 -5.57 4.07 4.25
N ALA A 85 -4.48 3.41 4.69
CA ALA A 85 -4.02 2.13 4.14
C ALA A 85 -4.12 0.96 5.12
N GLU A 86 -3.75 1.13 6.39
CA GLU A 86 -3.55 0.02 7.33
C GLU A 86 -4.83 -0.34 8.10
N MET A 87 -5.48 -1.44 7.71
CA MET A 87 -6.75 -1.84 8.34
C MET A 87 -6.58 -2.39 9.75
N SER A 88 -5.40 -2.88 10.11
CA SER A 88 -5.08 -3.31 11.48
C SER A 88 -5.41 -2.22 12.49
N TYR A 89 -4.93 -0.99 12.28
CA TYR A 89 -5.25 0.15 13.13
C TYR A 89 -6.71 0.62 12.99
N LEU A 90 -7.24 0.67 11.77
CA LEU A 90 -8.62 1.11 11.55
C LEU A 90 -9.63 0.23 12.29
N SER A 91 -9.36 -1.07 12.31
CA SER A 91 -10.18 -2.07 12.99
C SER A 91 -10.22 -1.88 14.51
N MET A 92 -9.19 -1.25 15.07
CA MET A 92 -9.10 -0.93 16.50
C MET A 92 -9.87 0.36 16.85
N TRP A 93 -10.30 1.16 15.86
CA TRP A 93 -10.82 2.52 16.08
C TRP A 93 -12.32 2.72 15.78
N LEU A 94 -12.89 2.04 14.75
CA LEU A 94 -14.27 2.19 14.19
C LEU A 94 -14.54 3.53 13.46
N VAL A 95 -14.76 3.51 12.13
CA VAL A 95 -15.13 4.71 11.32
C VAL A 95 -16.48 4.57 10.61
N GLU A 96 -17.20 5.70 10.48
CA GLU A 96 -18.24 5.93 9.47
C GLU A 96 -17.93 7.23 8.66
N ARG A 97 -18.13 7.19 7.31
CA ARG A 97 -18.34 8.29 6.30
C ARG A 97 -17.16 8.81 5.42
N GLY A 98 -17.53 9.35 4.25
CA GLY A 98 -16.80 9.30 2.95
C GLY A 98 -15.98 10.50 2.45
N GLN A 99 -15.32 11.28 3.32
CA GLN A 99 -14.17 12.15 2.92
C GLN A 99 -12.82 11.42 2.94
N LEU A 100 -12.86 10.18 3.42
CA LEU A 100 -11.76 9.24 3.52
C LEU A 100 -11.82 8.24 2.36
N GLU A 101 -10.74 8.11 1.60
CA GLU A 101 -10.56 6.96 0.70
C GLU A 101 -9.70 5.89 1.40
N ILE A 102 -10.20 4.66 1.43
CA ILE A 102 -9.39 3.51 1.83
C ILE A 102 -8.61 3.01 0.61
N VAL A 103 -7.28 3.01 0.71
CA VAL A 103 -6.35 2.58 -0.34
C VAL A 103 -5.72 1.25 0.04
N THR A 104 -5.54 0.34 -0.93
CA THR A 104 -5.18 -1.07 -0.74
C THR A 104 -6.20 -1.86 0.08
N GLY A 105 -6.42 -1.48 1.34
CA GLY A 105 -7.35 -2.10 2.29
C GLY A 105 -6.86 -3.40 2.90
N GLY A 106 -5.57 -3.69 2.80
CA GLY A 106 -4.95 -4.83 3.49
C GLY A 106 -4.87 -4.60 5.00
N TRP A 107 -4.73 -5.69 5.76
CA TRP A 107 -4.47 -5.59 7.20
C TRP A 107 -3.22 -4.74 7.49
N VAL A 108 -2.23 -4.83 6.61
CA VAL A 108 -0.98 -4.08 6.64
C VAL A 108 -0.57 -3.67 5.23
N MET A 109 0.37 -2.74 5.12
CA MET A 109 1.19 -2.61 3.93
C MET A 109 2.30 -3.66 3.99
N SER A 110 2.15 -4.76 3.24
CA SER A 110 3.03 -5.92 3.38
C SER A 110 4.40 -5.70 2.76
N ASP A 111 5.43 -6.37 3.28
CA ASP A 111 6.66 -6.63 2.53
C ASP A 111 6.34 -7.36 1.22
N GLU A 112 7.13 -7.10 0.19
CA GLU A 112 6.98 -7.70 -1.14
C GLU A 112 8.14 -8.64 -1.51
N ALA A 113 9.20 -8.74 -0.70
CA ALA A 113 10.33 -9.65 -0.95
C ALA A 113 10.21 -10.98 -0.21
N ASN A 114 10.00 -10.95 1.11
CA ASN A 114 10.01 -12.15 1.95
C ASN A 114 8.63 -12.74 2.15
N THR A 115 7.57 -12.02 1.82
CA THR A 115 6.18 -12.47 2.00
C THR A 115 5.83 -13.53 0.97
N HIS A 116 5.30 -14.67 1.43
CA HIS A 116 4.77 -15.68 0.52
C HIS A 116 3.38 -15.27 0.02
N TYR A 117 3.02 -15.63 -1.22
CA TYR A 117 1.76 -15.18 -1.82
C TYR A 117 0.52 -15.60 -1.02
N PHE A 118 0.57 -16.72 -0.28
CA PHE A 118 -0.50 -17.13 0.63
C PHE A 118 -0.69 -16.07 1.73
N ALA A 119 0.37 -15.66 2.42
CA ALA A 119 0.29 -14.63 3.44
C ALA A 119 -0.07 -13.24 2.86
N MET A 120 0.35 -12.92 1.63
CA MET A 120 -0.14 -11.72 0.91
C MET A 120 -1.66 -11.76 0.73
N LEU A 121 -2.21 -12.91 0.34
CA LEU A 121 -3.66 -13.09 0.18
C LEU A 121 -4.37 -13.02 1.53
N GLU A 122 -3.87 -13.70 2.56
CA GLU A 122 -4.47 -13.72 3.91
C GLU A 122 -4.63 -12.30 4.47
N GLN A 123 -3.58 -11.49 4.42
CA GLN A 123 -3.65 -10.13 4.96
C GLN A 123 -4.61 -9.22 4.17
N MET A 124 -4.71 -9.41 2.84
CA MET A 124 -5.67 -8.70 2.01
C MET A 124 -7.11 -9.15 2.29
N MET A 125 -7.34 -10.45 2.45
CA MET A 125 -8.65 -11.01 2.77
C MET A 125 -9.15 -10.52 4.12
N GLU A 126 -8.32 -10.53 5.16
CA GLU A 126 -8.71 -10.05 6.49
C GLU A 126 -9.12 -8.57 6.47
N GLY A 127 -8.32 -7.72 5.80
CA GLY A 127 -8.64 -6.30 5.67
C GLY A 127 -9.91 -6.03 4.85
N HIS A 128 -10.06 -6.68 3.70
CA HIS A 128 -11.23 -6.50 2.82
C HIS A 128 -12.51 -7.07 3.43
N GLU A 129 -12.43 -8.19 4.14
CA GLU A 129 -13.57 -8.76 4.87
C GLU A 129 -14.00 -7.82 6.00
N TRP A 130 -13.05 -7.30 6.78
CA TRP A 130 -13.36 -6.33 7.83
C TRP A 130 -14.03 -5.07 7.24
N LEU A 131 -13.49 -4.51 6.15
CA LEU A 131 -14.08 -3.36 5.47
C LEU A 131 -15.50 -3.63 4.99
N LYS A 132 -15.72 -4.80 4.36
CA LYS A 132 -17.05 -5.19 3.87
C LYS A 132 -18.08 -5.30 5.00
N LEU A 133 -17.69 -5.89 6.12
CA LEU A 133 -18.60 -6.16 7.25
C LEU A 133 -18.88 -4.91 8.11
N ASN A 134 -17.91 -4.00 8.24
CA ASN A 134 -18.01 -2.89 9.19
C ASN A 134 -18.23 -1.52 8.54
N VAL A 135 -17.75 -1.33 7.30
CA VAL A 135 -17.74 -0.02 6.63
C VAL A 135 -18.52 -0.02 5.31
N GLY A 136 -18.59 -1.17 4.62
CA GLY A 136 -19.26 -1.31 3.33
C GLY A 136 -18.49 -0.73 2.14
N VAL A 137 -17.16 -0.58 2.27
CA VAL A 137 -16.28 -0.03 1.24
C VAL A 137 -15.45 -1.13 0.58
N LYS A 138 -15.29 -1.07 -0.75
CA LYS A 138 -14.35 -1.89 -1.51
C LYS A 138 -13.27 -0.98 -2.13
N PRO A 139 -11.99 -1.11 -1.75
CA PRO A 139 -10.89 -0.34 -2.34
C PRO A 139 -10.76 -0.58 -3.85
N ASN A 140 -10.39 0.46 -4.60
CA ASN A 140 -10.11 0.39 -6.05
C ASN A 140 -8.66 0.74 -6.41
N ASN A 141 -7.94 1.41 -5.52
CA ASN A 141 -6.58 1.89 -5.75
C ASN A 141 -5.62 1.31 -4.71
N GLY A 142 -4.48 0.80 -5.15
CA GLY A 142 -3.38 0.35 -4.31
C GLY A 142 -2.44 1.50 -3.96
N TRP A 143 -1.89 1.46 -2.74
CA TRP A 143 -0.88 2.37 -2.22
C TRP A 143 0.18 1.56 -1.49
N ALA A 144 1.42 1.62 -1.98
CA ALA A 144 2.56 0.92 -1.42
C ALA A 144 3.80 1.84 -1.45
N ASN A 145 3.91 2.72 -0.46
CA ASN A 145 4.99 3.70 -0.38
C ASN A 145 6.27 3.19 0.30
N ASP A 146 6.17 2.17 1.15
CA ASP A 146 7.26 1.77 2.04
C ASP A 146 7.81 0.33 1.97
N PRO A 147 7.25 -0.63 1.20
CA PRO A 147 7.97 -1.90 0.95
C PRO A 147 9.33 -1.65 0.28
N PHE A 148 10.38 -2.38 0.68
CA PHE A 148 11.77 -2.08 0.29
C PHE A 148 12.16 -2.68 -1.08
N GLY A 149 11.43 -2.28 -2.12
CA GLY A 149 11.43 -2.90 -3.44
C GLY A 149 10.05 -3.50 -3.73
N MET A 150 9.69 -3.60 -5.01
CA MET A 150 8.32 -3.90 -5.42
C MET A 150 8.27 -5.17 -6.27
N SER A 151 7.32 -6.05 -5.94
CA SER A 151 7.09 -7.34 -6.60
C SER A 151 5.92 -7.27 -7.57
N PRO A 152 6.03 -7.84 -8.77
CA PRO A 152 4.89 -7.99 -9.67
C PRO A 152 3.81 -8.92 -9.10
N THR A 153 4.12 -9.73 -8.07
CA THR A 153 3.14 -10.60 -7.40
C THR A 153 2.02 -9.78 -6.77
N LEU A 154 2.33 -8.71 -6.01
CA LEU A 154 1.28 -7.91 -5.39
C LEU A 154 0.45 -7.20 -6.45
N ALA A 155 1.08 -6.64 -7.49
CA ALA A 155 0.38 -6.04 -8.63
C ALA A 155 -0.63 -7.01 -9.26
N TYR A 156 -0.23 -8.27 -9.50
CA TYR A 156 -1.13 -9.32 -9.98
C TYR A 156 -2.28 -9.60 -9.02
N LEU A 157 -2.00 -9.77 -7.73
CA LEU A 157 -3.03 -10.08 -6.74
C LEU A 157 -4.05 -8.93 -6.63
N LEU A 158 -3.60 -7.67 -6.59
CA LEU A 158 -4.47 -6.49 -6.57
C LEU A 158 -5.38 -6.45 -7.79
N LYS A 159 -4.83 -6.70 -8.99
CA LYS A 159 -5.63 -6.80 -10.22
C LYS A 159 -6.71 -7.89 -10.13
N ARG A 160 -6.36 -9.07 -9.61
CA ARG A 160 -7.29 -10.19 -9.44
C ARG A 160 -8.36 -9.95 -8.37
N MET A 161 -8.09 -9.07 -7.41
CA MET A 161 -9.07 -8.58 -6.42
C MET A 161 -10.01 -7.49 -6.99
N GLY A 162 -9.72 -7.00 -8.20
CA GLY A 162 -10.50 -6.00 -8.92
C GLY A 162 -10.08 -4.57 -8.63
N LEU A 163 -8.86 -4.34 -8.13
CA LEU A 163 -8.26 -3.01 -8.14
C LEU A 163 -7.79 -2.68 -9.55
N GLU A 164 -7.90 -1.41 -9.92
CA GLU A 164 -7.58 -0.93 -11.27
C GLU A 164 -6.21 -0.27 -11.34
N ASN A 165 -5.76 0.31 -10.22
CA ASN A 165 -4.58 1.17 -10.18
C ASN A 165 -3.74 0.91 -8.94
N MET A 166 -2.46 1.26 -8.99
CA MET A 166 -1.59 1.25 -7.81
C MET A 166 -0.53 2.35 -7.86
N VAL A 167 -0.11 2.84 -6.70
CA VAL A 167 1.07 3.71 -6.55
C VAL A 167 2.16 2.96 -5.81
N ILE A 168 3.38 3.04 -6.34
CA ILE A 168 4.59 2.46 -5.75
C ILE A 168 5.67 3.53 -5.59
N GLN A 169 6.59 3.32 -4.64
CA GLN A 169 7.65 4.29 -4.35
C GLN A 169 9.06 3.72 -4.38
N ARG A 170 9.41 2.72 -3.57
CA ARG A 170 10.83 2.34 -3.35
C ARG A 170 11.39 1.44 -4.46
N ALA A 171 11.58 2.03 -5.64
CA ALA A 171 12.42 1.47 -6.71
C ALA A 171 13.83 2.09 -6.68
N HIS A 172 14.81 1.37 -7.21
CA HIS A 172 16.20 1.86 -7.30
C HIS A 172 16.26 3.25 -7.96
N TYR A 173 17.08 4.17 -7.40
CA TYR A 173 17.16 5.55 -7.90
C TYR A 173 17.52 5.68 -9.40
N SER A 174 18.44 4.85 -9.91
CA SER A 174 18.78 4.77 -11.34
C SER A 174 17.59 4.35 -12.22
N ILE A 175 16.72 3.47 -11.73
CA ILE A 175 15.49 3.06 -12.42
C ILE A 175 14.52 4.25 -12.48
N LYS A 176 14.30 4.93 -11.35
CA LYS A 176 13.48 6.16 -11.31
C LYS A 176 13.99 7.19 -12.31
N LYS A 177 15.31 7.45 -12.32
CA LYS A 177 15.96 8.39 -13.26
C LYS A 177 15.72 8.00 -14.72
N HIS A 178 15.87 6.72 -15.06
CA HIS A 178 15.67 6.23 -16.43
C HIS A 178 14.21 6.35 -16.86
N LEU A 179 13.28 5.82 -16.06
CA LEU A 179 11.86 5.88 -16.38
C LEU A 179 11.33 7.31 -16.43
N ALA A 180 11.85 8.20 -15.58
CA ALA A 180 11.53 9.62 -15.61
C ALA A 180 11.97 10.31 -16.92
N LYS A 181 13.15 9.98 -17.46
CA LYS A 181 13.63 10.52 -18.76
C LYS A 181 12.74 10.09 -19.92
N GLU A 182 12.28 8.84 -19.87
CA GLU A 182 11.40 8.24 -20.89
C GLU A 182 9.91 8.57 -20.66
N ARG A 183 9.58 9.37 -19.63
CA ARG A 183 8.20 9.64 -19.18
C ARG A 183 7.37 8.36 -19.08
N SER A 184 7.95 7.34 -18.44
CA SER A 184 7.40 5.99 -18.29
C SER A 184 7.24 5.58 -16.82
N LEU A 185 7.16 6.57 -15.92
CA LEU A 185 6.83 6.36 -14.51
C LEU A 185 5.36 5.96 -14.29
N GLU A 186 4.49 6.22 -15.26
CA GLU A 186 3.13 5.67 -15.33
C GLU A 186 3.13 4.57 -16.39
N PHE A 187 2.75 3.36 -16.02
CA PHE A 187 2.85 2.18 -16.90
C PHE A 187 1.78 1.13 -16.57
N ARG A 188 1.46 0.27 -17.54
CA ARG A 188 0.64 -0.92 -17.31
C ARG A 188 1.55 -2.04 -16.85
N TRP A 189 1.50 -2.38 -15.56
CA TRP A 189 2.33 -3.42 -14.99
C TRP A 189 1.69 -4.79 -15.25
N ARG A 190 2.38 -5.65 -15.99
CA ARG A 190 1.92 -7.00 -16.36
C ARG A 190 2.88 -8.08 -15.87
N GLN A 191 2.38 -9.31 -15.78
CA GLN A 191 3.23 -10.47 -15.53
C GLN A 191 4.01 -10.87 -16.77
N ASP A 192 5.25 -11.35 -16.60
CA ASP A 192 6.12 -11.72 -17.73
C ASP A 192 5.55 -12.87 -18.57
N TRP A 193 4.79 -13.76 -17.95
CA TRP A 193 4.16 -14.91 -18.61
C TRP A 193 2.76 -14.63 -19.17
N ASP A 194 2.21 -13.41 -19.04
CA ASP A 194 0.91 -13.06 -19.61
C ASP A 194 1.09 -12.59 -21.07
N PRO A 195 0.73 -13.40 -22.08
CA PRO A 195 0.81 -12.99 -23.47
C PRO A 195 -0.29 -11.98 -23.84
N GLY A 196 -1.33 -11.83 -23.01
CA GLY A 196 -2.41 -10.87 -23.17
C GLY A 196 -2.25 -9.63 -22.29
N THR A 197 -3.37 -8.94 -22.05
CA THR A 197 -3.46 -7.75 -21.19
C THR A 197 -4.30 -8.02 -19.93
N THR A 198 -4.51 -9.29 -19.58
CA THR A 198 -5.45 -9.70 -18.53
C THR A 198 -4.96 -9.38 -17.12
N THR A 199 -3.63 -9.33 -16.95
CA THR A 199 -2.97 -9.06 -15.67
C THR A 199 -2.57 -7.60 -15.47
N GLU A 200 -2.88 -6.72 -16.42
CA GLU A 200 -2.43 -5.34 -16.39
C GLU A 200 -3.14 -4.50 -15.33
N ILE A 201 -2.35 -3.90 -14.44
CA ILE A 201 -2.76 -2.84 -13.51
C ILE A 201 -2.04 -1.54 -13.87
N LEU A 202 -2.74 -0.41 -13.83
CA LEU A 202 -2.11 0.89 -14.08
C LEU A 202 -1.31 1.30 -12.84
N ALA A 203 0.01 1.33 -12.97
CA ALA A 203 0.92 1.67 -11.90
C ALA A 203 1.49 3.08 -12.08
N HIS A 204 1.64 3.79 -10.97
CA HIS A 204 2.39 5.04 -10.86
C HIS A 204 3.61 4.83 -9.96
N LEU A 205 4.81 4.95 -10.50
CA LEU A 205 6.05 5.01 -9.73
C LEU A 205 6.36 6.47 -9.38
N MET A 206 6.32 6.78 -8.09
CA MET A 206 6.72 8.09 -7.60
C MET A 206 8.20 8.40 -7.97
N PRO A 207 8.55 9.62 -8.39
CA PRO A 207 9.82 9.89 -9.08
C PRO A 207 11.03 10.10 -8.16
N PHE A 208 10.81 10.46 -6.90
CA PHE A 208 11.85 11.00 -6.02
C PHE A 208 12.23 10.03 -4.89
N TYR A 209 13.16 10.46 -4.05
CA TYR A 209 13.85 9.66 -3.03
C TYR A 209 12.92 9.08 -1.95
N SER A 210 12.03 9.91 -1.40
CA SER A 210 11.13 9.55 -0.30
C SER A 210 9.67 9.86 -0.63
N TYR A 211 8.75 9.39 0.21
CA TYR A 211 7.33 9.77 0.22
C TYR A 211 7.01 10.92 1.17
N ASP A 212 8.01 11.46 1.88
CA ASP A 212 7.84 12.64 2.72
C ASP A 212 7.57 13.91 1.90
N VAL A 213 6.99 14.93 2.53
CA VAL A 213 6.65 16.21 1.87
C VAL A 213 7.84 16.85 1.13
N PRO A 214 9.07 16.89 1.69
CA PRO A 214 10.25 17.38 0.96
C PRO A 214 10.52 16.67 -0.37
N HIS A 215 10.16 15.41 -0.54
CA HIS A 215 10.42 14.66 -1.77
C HIS A 215 9.16 14.34 -2.57
N THR A 216 8.03 15.01 -2.32
CA THR A 216 6.79 14.76 -3.08
C THR A 216 6.29 15.97 -3.86
N CYS A 217 6.63 17.20 -3.45
CA CYS A 217 6.16 18.40 -4.14
C CYS A 217 6.87 18.63 -5.50
N GLY A 218 8.13 18.23 -5.62
CA GLY A 218 8.98 18.51 -6.78
C GLY A 218 10.44 18.12 -6.55
N PRO A 219 11.33 18.46 -7.50
CA PRO A 219 12.73 18.00 -7.49
C PRO A 219 13.61 18.63 -6.41
N ASP A 220 13.28 19.81 -5.88
CA ASP A 220 14.10 20.49 -4.88
C ASP A 220 13.53 20.35 -3.46
N PRO A 221 14.10 19.47 -2.62
CA PRO A 221 13.60 19.26 -1.28
C PRO A 221 13.82 20.45 -0.33
N LYS A 222 14.78 21.35 -0.64
CA LYS A 222 14.93 22.62 0.10
C LYS A 222 13.73 23.53 -0.12
N VAL A 223 13.13 23.48 -1.31
CA VAL A 223 11.90 24.22 -1.62
C VAL A 223 10.70 23.50 -1.02
N CYS A 224 10.53 22.21 -1.31
CA CYS A 224 9.36 21.45 -0.87
C CYS A 224 9.20 21.41 0.66
N CYS A 225 10.30 21.36 1.42
CA CYS A 225 10.23 21.40 2.88
C CYS A 225 9.60 22.70 3.42
N GLN A 226 9.65 23.81 2.67
CA GLN A 226 8.97 25.07 3.04
C GLN A 226 7.44 25.01 2.92
N PHE A 227 6.91 23.93 2.33
CA PHE A 227 5.48 23.67 2.19
C PHE A 227 5.01 22.50 3.07
N ASP A 228 5.90 21.95 3.90
CA ASP A 228 5.52 21.07 4.99
C ASP A 228 5.17 21.91 6.23
N PHE A 229 3.91 22.33 6.37
CA PHE A 229 3.51 23.22 7.45
C PHE A 229 3.56 22.54 8.84
N GLY A 230 3.66 21.22 8.91
CA GLY A 230 3.97 20.55 10.19
C GLY A 230 5.39 20.81 10.70
N ARG A 231 6.27 21.41 9.88
CA ARG A 231 7.62 21.87 10.26
C ARG A 231 7.69 23.37 10.55
N LEU A 232 6.56 24.02 10.77
CA LEU A 232 6.52 25.43 11.21
C LEU A 232 7.35 25.62 12.50
N PRO A 233 8.01 26.78 12.67
CA PRO A 233 8.79 27.05 13.88
C PRO A 233 7.97 26.81 15.15
N GLY A 234 8.54 26.07 16.10
CA GLY A 234 7.87 25.65 17.33
C GLY A 234 7.20 24.27 17.28
N SER A 235 7.13 23.62 16.11
CA SER A 235 6.53 22.30 15.94
C SER A 235 7.35 21.14 16.53
N GLY A 236 8.66 21.35 16.76
CA GLY A 236 9.63 20.32 17.16
C GLY A 236 10.37 19.65 15.99
N ILE A 237 9.93 19.88 14.75
CA ILE A 237 10.53 19.32 13.53
C ILE A 237 11.02 20.49 12.65
N THR A 238 12.19 20.35 12.05
CA THR A 238 12.80 21.42 11.23
C THR A 238 13.17 20.94 9.84
N CYS A 239 13.34 21.86 8.90
CA CYS A 239 13.86 21.56 7.57
C CYS A 239 15.39 21.39 7.60
N PRO A 240 15.94 20.21 7.20
CA PRO A 240 17.38 19.98 7.14
C PRO A 240 18.12 20.99 6.25
N TRP A 241 17.45 21.50 5.21
CA TRP A 241 17.99 22.49 4.28
C TRP A 241 17.98 23.95 4.80
N ARG A 242 17.71 24.15 6.10
CA ARG A 242 17.85 25.41 6.84
C ARG A 242 16.96 26.56 6.37
N VAL A 243 15.92 26.26 5.60
CA VAL A 243 14.87 27.23 5.24
C VAL A 243 13.55 26.69 5.79
N PRO A 244 13.02 27.28 6.87
CA PRO A 244 11.77 26.81 7.47
C PRO A 244 10.56 27.21 6.62
N PRO A 245 9.43 26.48 6.73
CA PRO A 245 8.15 26.92 6.20
C PRO A 245 7.67 28.21 6.88
N GLN A 246 6.78 28.93 6.21
CA GLN A 246 6.16 30.15 6.72
C GLN A 246 4.64 30.09 6.52
N PRO A 247 3.82 30.59 7.47
CA PRO A 247 2.38 30.66 7.27
C PRO A 247 2.06 31.50 6.03
N ILE A 248 1.17 30.97 5.18
CA ILE A 248 0.70 31.63 3.96
C ILE A 248 -0.28 32.72 4.36
N ASN A 249 -0.07 33.94 3.88
CA ASN A 249 -0.91 35.11 4.14
C ASN A 249 -0.96 35.99 2.90
N GLU A 250 -1.78 37.04 2.94
CA GLU A 250 -2.01 37.94 1.80
C GLU A 250 -0.73 38.61 1.28
N HIS A 251 0.28 38.81 2.14
CA HIS A 251 1.53 39.47 1.75
C HIS A 251 2.52 38.53 1.06
N ASN A 252 2.52 37.23 1.39
CA ASN A 252 3.48 36.27 0.83
C ASN A 252 2.90 35.28 -0.18
N VAL A 253 1.57 35.14 -0.26
CA VAL A 253 0.89 34.10 -1.04
C VAL A 253 1.35 34.06 -2.49
N HIS A 254 1.49 35.21 -3.17
CA HIS A 254 2.00 35.26 -4.54
C HIS A 254 3.39 34.63 -4.67
N SER A 255 4.36 35.10 -3.88
CA SER A 255 5.75 34.61 -3.94
C SER A 255 5.89 33.13 -3.54
N ARG A 256 5.03 32.64 -2.65
CA ARG A 256 5.01 31.24 -2.19
C ARG A 256 4.33 30.35 -3.23
N ALA A 257 3.21 30.79 -3.79
CA ALA A 257 2.50 30.10 -4.85
C ALA A 257 3.39 29.92 -6.08
N MET A 258 4.09 30.97 -6.53
CA MET A 258 5.01 30.86 -7.67
C MET A 258 6.16 29.87 -7.43
N LEU A 259 6.71 29.85 -6.20
CA LEU A 259 7.77 28.91 -5.84
C LEU A 259 7.28 27.45 -5.82
N LEU A 260 6.08 27.19 -5.29
CA LEU A 260 5.48 25.87 -5.29
C LEU A 260 5.07 25.41 -6.69
N LEU A 261 4.52 26.33 -7.49
CA LEU A 261 4.09 26.05 -8.86
C LEU A 261 5.27 25.68 -9.76
N ASP A 262 6.44 26.31 -9.59
CA ASP A 262 7.68 25.90 -10.27
C ASP A 262 8.00 24.42 -9.97
N GLN A 263 7.91 24.00 -8.70
CA GLN A 263 8.16 22.61 -8.32
C GLN A 263 7.13 21.63 -8.93
N TYR A 264 5.85 21.99 -8.92
CA TYR A 264 4.80 21.19 -9.57
C TYR A 264 5.03 21.07 -11.08
N ARG A 265 5.37 22.17 -11.75
CA ARG A 265 5.64 22.19 -13.20
C ARG A 265 6.86 21.38 -13.58
N ARG A 266 7.92 21.40 -12.75
CA ARG A 266 9.10 20.53 -12.92
C ARG A 266 8.73 19.07 -12.72
N LYS A 267 8.01 18.72 -11.65
CA LYS A 267 7.55 17.35 -11.42
C LYS A 267 6.70 16.83 -12.58
N ALA A 268 5.82 17.67 -13.13
CA ALA A 268 4.96 17.32 -14.26
C ALA A 268 5.73 16.94 -15.53
N GLN A 269 6.97 17.41 -15.72
CA GLN A 269 7.78 17.04 -16.89
C GLN A 269 8.20 15.57 -16.92
N LEU A 270 8.10 14.88 -15.78
CA LEU A 270 8.47 13.47 -15.64
C LEU A 270 7.34 12.52 -16.08
N PHE A 271 6.16 13.07 -16.38
CA PHE A 271 4.95 12.32 -16.74
C PHE A 271 4.45 12.71 -18.14
N ARG A 272 3.51 11.92 -18.69
CA ARG A 272 2.95 12.14 -20.03
C ARG A 272 1.77 13.12 -20.02
N THR A 273 1.07 13.21 -18.90
CA THR A 273 -0.14 14.01 -18.71
C THR A 273 0.16 15.33 -17.99
N ASN A 274 -0.81 16.24 -17.99
CA ASN A 274 -0.84 17.42 -17.14
C ASN A 274 -1.59 17.16 -15.83
N THR A 275 -1.73 15.90 -15.42
CA THR A 275 -2.39 15.51 -14.19
C THR A 275 -1.34 15.05 -13.19
N LEU A 276 -1.19 15.78 -12.09
CA LEU A 276 -0.10 15.63 -11.15
C LEU A 276 -0.58 15.16 -9.79
N LEU A 277 -0.08 14.02 -9.33
CA LEU A 277 -0.22 13.53 -7.96
C LEU A 277 0.85 14.16 -7.06
N VAL A 278 0.44 14.72 -5.92
CA VAL A 278 1.35 15.30 -4.90
C VAL A 278 0.98 14.77 -3.52
N PRO A 279 1.61 13.68 -3.04
CA PRO A 279 1.39 13.20 -1.68
C PRO A 279 1.80 14.25 -0.63
N LEU A 280 0.98 14.43 0.40
CA LEU A 280 1.19 15.38 1.50
C LEU A 280 1.12 14.65 2.84
N GLY A 281 2.20 13.97 3.18
CA GLY A 281 2.31 13.16 4.39
C GLY A 281 3.74 12.75 4.66
N ASP A 282 3.89 11.93 5.69
CA ASP A 282 5.13 11.36 6.22
C ASP A 282 4.71 10.32 7.30
N ASP A 283 5.67 9.77 8.02
CA ASP A 283 5.43 8.84 9.14
C ASP A 283 4.63 9.50 10.27
N PHE A 284 3.53 8.84 10.66
CA PHE A 284 2.65 9.23 11.77
C PHE A 284 2.27 10.72 11.82
N ARG A 285 2.11 11.33 10.64
CA ARG A 285 1.65 12.72 10.50
C ARG A 285 0.18 12.84 10.85
N TYR A 286 -0.26 14.08 11.04
CA TYR A 286 -1.62 14.45 11.40
C TYR A 286 -2.03 14.00 12.82
N ALA A 287 -1.05 13.80 13.70
CA ALA A 287 -1.28 13.35 15.08
C ALA A 287 -1.75 14.48 16.02
N ARG A 288 -1.58 15.75 15.64
CA ARG A 288 -1.99 16.92 16.42
C ARG A 288 -3.06 17.72 15.70
N ALA A 289 -4.08 18.19 16.41
CA ALA A 289 -5.13 19.03 15.85
C ALA A 289 -4.58 20.29 15.14
N GLU A 290 -3.54 20.93 15.68
CA GLU A 290 -2.94 22.12 15.08
C GLU A 290 -2.26 21.82 13.74
N GLU A 291 -1.72 20.62 13.58
CA GLU A 291 -1.09 20.20 12.33
C GLU A 291 -2.10 20.09 11.19
N TRP A 292 -3.29 19.53 11.48
CA TRP A 292 -4.40 19.51 10.52
C TRP A 292 -4.72 20.93 10.06
N ASP A 293 -4.93 21.85 11.00
CA ASP A 293 -5.30 23.23 10.66
C ASP A 293 -4.18 23.92 9.88
N GLN A 294 -2.92 23.74 10.29
CA GLN A 294 -1.76 24.30 9.60
C GLN A 294 -1.63 23.78 8.16
N GLN A 295 -1.73 22.46 7.94
CA GLN A 295 -1.61 21.92 6.59
C GLN A 295 -2.78 22.38 5.71
N TYR A 296 -4.02 22.12 6.15
CA TYR A 296 -5.18 22.38 5.32
C TYR A 296 -5.40 23.88 5.05
N THR A 297 -5.27 24.76 6.05
CA THR A 297 -5.50 26.19 5.85
C THR A 297 -4.44 26.83 4.94
N ASN A 298 -3.16 26.47 5.09
CA ASN A 298 -2.10 27.05 4.26
C ASN A 298 -2.18 26.55 2.82
N TYR A 299 -2.42 25.25 2.60
CA TYR A 299 -2.64 24.71 1.25
C TYR A 299 -3.90 25.28 0.61
N GLN A 300 -5.00 25.45 1.35
CA GLN A 300 -6.21 26.05 0.81
C GLN A 300 -5.98 27.48 0.31
N ARG A 301 -5.22 28.30 1.05
CA ARG A 301 -4.83 29.65 0.60
C ARG A 301 -4.00 29.61 -0.70
N LEU A 302 -3.13 28.63 -0.85
CA LEU A 302 -2.36 28.43 -2.08
C LEU A 302 -3.25 27.99 -3.25
N PHE A 303 -4.21 27.09 -3.01
CA PHE A 303 -5.18 26.65 -4.01
C PHE A 303 -6.10 27.77 -4.46
N ASP A 304 -6.65 28.54 -3.52
CA ASP A 304 -7.50 29.70 -3.83
C ASP A 304 -6.73 30.73 -4.67
N TYR A 305 -5.44 30.94 -4.37
CA TYR A 305 -4.57 31.77 -5.20
C TYR A 305 -4.36 31.17 -6.59
N PHE A 306 -3.97 29.90 -6.70
CA PHE A 306 -3.77 29.24 -8.00
C PHE A 306 -5.02 29.31 -8.89
N ASN A 307 -6.18 28.97 -8.33
CA ASN A 307 -7.42 28.85 -9.06
C ASN A 307 -8.04 30.21 -9.42
N SER A 308 -7.66 31.29 -8.72
CA SER A 308 -8.10 32.67 -9.04
C SER A 308 -7.23 33.37 -10.08
N GLN A 309 -6.05 32.85 -10.41
CA GLN A 309 -5.12 33.44 -11.37
C GLN A 309 -5.16 32.69 -12.72
N PRO A 310 -5.97 33.14 -13.71
CA PRO A 310 -6.14 32.42 -14.97
C PRO A 310 -4.84 32.28 -15.78
N ASP A 311 -3.93 33.24 -15.66
CA ASP A 311 -2.63 33.26 -16.35
C ASP A 311 -1.65 32.19 -15.85
N LEU A 312 -1.91 31.58 -14.69
CA LEU A 312 -1.08 30.49 -14.18
C LEU A 312 -1.42 29.15 -14.83
N HIS A 313 -2.58 29.05 -15.50
CA HIS A 313 -3.04 27.84 -16.19
C HIS A 313 -2.91 26.57 -15.34
N VAL A 314 -3.30 26.67 -14.07
CA VAL A 314 -3.24 25.59 -13.08
C VAL A 314 -4.60 25.48 -12.39
N GLU A 315 -4.95 24.25 -12.02
CA GLU A 315 -6.04 23.93 -11.12
C GLU A 315 -5.49 23.04 -10.02
N ALA A 316 -5.58 23.47 -8.77
CA ALA A 316 -5.05 22.74 -7.63
C ALA A 316 -6.13 22.52 -6.57
N GLN A 317 -6.18 21.32 -6.03
CA GLN A 317 -7.12 20.92 -4.99
C GLN A 317 -6.57 19.79 -4.14
N PHE A 318 -7.19 19.57 -2.97
CA PHE A 318 -7.03 18.30 -2.29
C PHE A 318 -7.71 17.20 -3.10
N GLY A 319 -7.10 16.03 -3.16
CA GLY A 319 -7.61 14.89 -3.90
C GLY A 319 -7.21 13.59 -3.26
N THR A 320 -7.89 12.52 -3.67
CA THR A 320 -7.51 11.15 -3.34
C THR A 320 -6.88 10.44 -4.55
N LEU A 321 -6.48 9.17 -4.39
CA LEU A 321 -6.00 8.39 -5.54
C LEU A 321 -7.10 8.16 -6.58
N ALA A 322 -8.36 8.00 -6.16
CA ALA A 322 -9.49 7.89 -7.07
C ALA A 322 -9.65 9.16 -7.92
N ASP A 323 -9.50 10.35 -7.33
CA ASP A 323 -9.59 11.62 -8.06
C ASP A 323 -8.45 11.74 -9.08
N TYR A 324 -7.22 11.45 -8.67
CA TYR A 324 -6.04 11.49 -9.54
C TYR A 324 -6.15 10.50 -10.70
N PHE A 325 -6.41 9.22 -10.45
CA PHE A 325 -6.45 8.21 -11.51
C PHE A 325 -7.65 8.37 -12.45
N ARG A 326 -8.79 8.89 -11.96
CA ARG A 326 -9.92 9.28 -12.81
C ARG A 326 -9.51 10.39 -13.77
N ALA A 327 -8.95 11.48 -13.25
CA ALA A 327 -8.48 12.59 -14.06
C ALA A 327 -7.39 12.16 -15.06
N LEU A 328 -6.45 11.30 -14.63
CA LEU A 328 -5.38 10.77 -15.45
C LEU A 328 -5.93 9.99 -16.66
N ARG A 329 -6.92 9.13 -16.45
CA ARG A 329 -7.59 8.37 -17.52
C ARG A 329 -8.36 9.27 -18.47
N GLU A 330 -9.16 10.21 -17.94
CA GLU A 330 -9.91 11.17 -18.76
C GLU A 330 -8.98 11.96 -19.70
N GLU A 331 -7.81 12.39 -19.20
CA GLU A 331 -6.83 13.08 -20.04
C GLU A 331 -6.18 12.16 -21.06
N ALA A 332 -5.79 10.94 -20.68
CA ALA A 332 -5.23 9.97 -21.59
C ALA A 332 -6.20 9.60 -22.73
N GLU A 333 -7.50 9.48 -22.43
CA GLU A 333 -8.56 9.18 -23.41
C GLU A 333 -8.87 10.37 -24.31
N SER A 334 -8.95 11.58 -23.74
CA SER A 334 -9.23 12.82 -24.50
C SER A 334 -8.08 13.29 -25.39
N GLY A 335 -6.83 12.94 -25.04
CA GLY A 335 -5.61 13.41 -25.69
C GLY A 335 -5.22 12.70 -27.00
N ALA A 336 -6.03 11.77 -27.51
CA ALA A 336 -5.84 11.01 -28.77
C ALA A 336 -4.49 10.26 -28.90
N GLY A 337 -3.79 9.99 -27.79
CA GLY A 337 -2.36 9.67 -27.81
C GLY A 337 -2.00 8.18 -27.68
N GLY A 338 -2.90 7.26 -27.99
CA GLY A 338 -2.55 5.84 -28.05
C GLY A 338 -3.43 5.01 -28.97
N THR A 339 -2.82 4.13 -29.75
CA THR A 339 -3.48 3.09 -30.56
C THR A 339 -3.31 1.73 -29.89
N GLU A 340 -3.99 0.67 -30.38
CA GLU A 340 -3.69 -0.70 -29.93
C GLU A 340 -2.20 -1.05 -30.15
N GLU A 341 -1.57 -0.49 -31.19
CA GLU A 341 -0.16 -0.70 -31.53
C GLU A 341 0.80 0.16 -30.69
N GLN A 342 0.37 1.34 -30.23
CA GLN A 342 1.14 2.23 -29.36
C GLN A 342 0.27 2.77 -28.23
N PRO A 343 0.14 2.05 -27.09
CA PRO A 343 -0.69 2.51 -25.99
C PRO A 343 -0.12 3.77 -25.34
N PHE A 344 -1.02 4.65 -24.87
CA PHE A 344 -0.64 5.92 -24.22
C PHE A 344 0.26 5.72 -23.00
N PHE A 345 -0.02 4.69 -22.19
CA PHE A 345 0.87 4.23 -21.12
C PHE A 345 1.65 3.00 -21.61
N PRO A 346 2.98 2.96 -21.43
CA PRO A 346 3.80 1.82 -21.82
C PRO A 346 3.44 0.60 -20.96
N SER A 347 3.59 -0.59 -21.53
CA SER A 347 3.51 -1.84 -20.77
C SER A 347 4.89 -2.15 -20.17
N LEU A 348 4.92 -2.58 -18.91
CA LEU A 348 6.13 -2.93 -18.18
C LEU A 348 5.94 -4.29 -17.50
N SER A 349 6.96 -5.14 -17.56
CA SER A 349 7.00 -6.43 -16.86
C SER A 349 8.32 -6.61 -16.10
N GLY A 350 8.37 -7.54 -15.16
CA GLY A 350 9.47 -7.73 -14.20
C GLY A 350 9.25 -6.99 -12.88
N ASP A 351 10.28 -6.98 -12.03
CA ASP A 351 10.25 -6.50 -10.65
C ASP A 351 11.14 -5.26 -10.42
N PHE A 352 11.10 -4.74 -9.20
CA PHE A 352 11.90 -3.60 -8.76
C PHE A 352 12.89 -3.95 -7.63
N PHE A 353 13.35 -5.20 -7.59
CA PHE A 353 14.43 -5.63 -6.70
C PHE A 353 15.79 -5.66 -7.41
N THR A 354 16.92 -5.49 -6.72
CA THR A 354 17.05 -5.09 -5.30
C THR A 354 17.06 -3.56 -5.17
N TYR A 355 16.27 -3.03 -4.23
CA TYR A 355 16.19 -1.59 -3.97
C TYR A 355 17.51 -1.03 -3.44
N ALA A 356 17.91 0.13 -3.96
CA ALA A 356 18.93 0.99 -3.39
C ALA A 356 18.38 2.41 -3.33
N ASP A 357 18.39 3.00 -2.13
CA ASP A 357 17.91 4.36 -1.90
C ASP A 357 18.95 5.40 -2.33
N ARG A 358 20.25 5.09 -2.19
CA ARG A 358 21.39 5.91 -2.61
C ARG A 358 22.66 5.09 -2.74
N ASP A 359 23.62 5.61 -3.51
CA ASP A 359 24.98 5.08 -3.60
C ASP A 359 25.01 3.55 -3.78
N ASP A 360 25.84 2.84 -3.02
CA ASP A 360 25.95 1.39 -2.98
C ASP A 360 25.11 0.75 -1.85
N HIS A 361 24.17 1.49 -1.26
CA HIS A 361 23.33 1.01 -0.18
C HIS A 361 22.19 0.14 -0.72
N TYR A 362 22.51 -1.09 -1.10
CA TYR A 362 21.51 -2.08 -1.49
C TYR A 362 20.81 -2.68 -0.26
N TRP A 363 19.48 -2.68 -0.28
CA TRP A 363 18.65 -3.17 0.82
C TRP A 363 18.43 -4.68 0.68
N SER A 364 19.49 -5.47 0.48
CA SER A 364 19.39 -6.94 0.42
C SER A 364 19.54 -7.61 1.78
N GLY A 365 20.02 -6.89 2.80
CA GLY A 365 20.22 -7.45 4.14
C GLY A 365 18.93 -7.97 4.78
N TYR A 366 17.81 -7.25 4.59
CA TYR A 366 16.52 -7.62 5.18
C TYR A 366 15.92 -8.91 4.57
N TYR A 367 16.44 -9.39 3.44
CA TYR A 367 16.10 -10.71 2.91
C TYR A 367 16.46 -11.83 3.88
N THR A 368 17.41 -11.59 4.80
CA THR A 368 17.87 -12.59 5.79
C THR A 368 17.64 -12.18 7.24
N SER A 369 17.64 -10.89 7.57
CA SER A 369 17.53 -10.38 8.94
C SER A 369 16.48 -11.12 9.77
N ARG A 370 16.86 -11.56 10.98
CA ARG A 370 16.00 -12.31 11.92
C ARG A 370 15.38 -13.59 11.30
N PRO A 371 16.22 -14.51 10.78
CA PRO A 371 15.76 -15.64 9.96
C PRO A 371 14.89 -16.64 10.72
N PHE A 372 15.03 -16.72 12.05
CA PHE A 372 14.17 -17.55 12.89
C PHE A 372 12.69 -17.20 12.71
N TYR A 373 12.34 -15.91 12.72
CA TYR A 373 10.95 -15.48 12.58
C TYR A 373 10.45 -15.57 11.13
N LYS A 374 11.33 -15.40 10.14
CA LYS A 374 11.02 -15.73 8.74
C LYS A 374 10.67 -17.22 8.55
N SER A 375 11.40 -18.12 9.22
CA SER A 375 11.06 -19.54 9.22
C SER A 375 9.76 -19.83 9.97
N MET A 376 9.51 -19.09 11.06
CA MET A 376 8.30 -19.24 11.86
C MET A 376 7.04 -18.79 11.11
N ASP A 377 7.16 -17.76 10.28
CA ASP A 377 6.11 -17.32 9.36
C ASP A 377 5.63 -18.47 8.47
N ARG A 378 6.57 -19.13 7.76
CA ARG A 378 6.26 -20.31 6.92
C ARG A 378 5.63 -21.46 7.71
N LEU A 379 6.08 -21.68 8.93
CA LEU A 379 5.51 -22.70 9.81
C LEU A 379 4.05 -22.36 10.15
N LEU A 380 3.78 -21.11 10.53
CA LEU A 380 2.44 -20.64 10.83
C LEU A 380 1.53 -20.69 9.60
N GLU A 381 2.00 -20.30 8.42
CA GLU A 381 1.23 -20.44 7.17
C GLU A 381 0.74 -21.89 6.96
N GLY A 382 1.62 -22.88 7.16
CA GLY A 382 1.29 -24.29 7.03
C GLY A 382 0.24 -24.75 8.05
N TYR A 383 0.40 -24.36 9.32
CA TYR A 383 -0.55 -24.68 10.37
C TYR A 383 -1.90 -23.98 10.18
N LEU A 384 -1.89 -22.71 9.79
CA LEU A 384 -3.09 -21.92 9.57
C LEU A 384 -3.93 -22.53 8.45
N ARG A 385 -3.31 -22.80 7.30
CA ARG A 385 -4.00 -23.47 6.18
C ARG A 385 -4.56 -24.83 6.59
N GLY A 386 -3.81 -25.62 7.36
CA GLY A 386 -4.28 -26.90 7.89
C GLY A 386 -5.48 -26.75 8.82
N ALA A 387 -5.43 -25.77 9.72
CA ALA A 387 -6.49 -25.45 10.68
C ALA A 387 -7.77 -24.99 9.96
N GLU A 388 -7.67 -24.11 8.97
CA GLU A 388 -8.82 -23.65 8.17
C GLU A 388 -9.52 -24.79 7.45
N ILE A 389 -8.76 -25.67 6.79
CA ILE A 389 -9.31 -26.80 6.04
C ILE A 389 -10.07 -27.74 6.98
N ILE A 390 -9.43 -28.19 8.05
CA ILE A 390 -10.05 -29.17 8.95
C ILE A 390 -11.20 -28.57 9.76
N PHE A 391 -11.10 -27.30 10.15
CA PHE A 391 -12.20 -26.56 10.78
C PHE A 391 -13.41 -26.45 9.85
N SER A 392 -13.18 -26.11 8.58
CA SER A 392 -14.25 -26.01 7.58
C SER A 392 -14.95 -27.36 7.34
N LEU A 393 -14.18 -28.46 7.31
CA LEU A 393 -14.74 -29.82 7.24
C LEU A 393 -15.57 -30.17 8.47
N ALA A 394 -15.08 -29.83 9.67
CA ALA A 394 -15.83 -30.03 10.92
C ALA A 394 -17.16 -29.26 10.90
N LEU A 395 -17.13 -27.98 10.50
CA LEU A 395 -18.32 -27.15 10.39
C LEU A 395 -19.33 -27.71 9.37
N ALA A 396 -18.85 -28.17 8.20
CA ALA A 396 -19.71 -28.78 7.19
C ALA A 396 -20.37 -30.08 7.68
N SER A 397 -19.63 -30.88 8.46
CA SER A 397 -20.13 -32.16 9.01
C SER A 397 -21.17 -31.99 10.12
N GLN A 398 -21.16 -30.86 10.84
CA GLN A 398 -22.18 -30.53 11.85
C GLN A 398 -23.59 -30.53 11.25
N SER A 399 -23.73 -29.98 10.03
CA SER A 399 -25.01 -29.94 9.31
C SER A 399 -25.52 -31.33 8.91
N ALA A 400 -24.67 -32.36 8.93
CA ALA A 400 -24.97 -33.73 8.54
C ALA A 400 -25.02 -34.73 9.71
N SER A 401 -24.63 -34.33 10.92
CA SER A 401 -24.42 -35.22 12.07
C SER A 401 -25.51 -35.09 13.13
N VAL A 402 -25.85 -36.22 13.79
CA VAL A 402 -26.73 -36.26 14.97
C VAL A 402 -25.98 -35.78 16.24
N ASN A 403 -24.64 -35.83 16.23
CA ASN A 403 -23.81 -35.31 17.30
C ASN A 403 -23.52 -33.83 17.07
N THR A 404 -24.25 -33.00 17.82
CA THR A 404 -23.95 -31.58 17.91
C THR A 404 -22.62 -31.41 18.65
N PRO A 405 -21.67 -30.61 18.13
CA PRO A 405 -20.47 -30.26 18.90
C PRO A 405 -20.90 -29.59 20.21
N PRO A 406 -20.08 -29.70 21.28
CA PRO A 406 -20.33 -28.97 22.52
C PRO A 406 -20.66 -27.51 22.26
N ALA A 407 -21.68 -26.98 22.94
CA ALA A 407 -22.14 -25.61 22.74
C ALA A 407 -20.99 -24.61 22.95
N GLY A 408 -20.82 -23.66 22.02
CA GLY A 408 -19.76 -22.66 22.10
C GLY A 408 -18.39 -23.12 21.58
N MET A 409 -18.22 -24.41 21.25
CA MET A 409 -16.93 -24.94 20.78
C MET A 409 -16.53 -24.33 19.44
N MET A 410 -17.45 -24.32 18.46
CA MET A 410 -17.15 -23.80 17.13
C MET A 410 -16.89 -22.30 17.16
N GLU A 411 -17.63 -21.57 17.99
CA GLU A 411 -17.45 -20.14 18.26
C GLU A 411 -16.08 -19.84 18.87
N ALA A 412 -15.62 -20.68 19.81
CA ALA A 412 -14.28 -20.54 20.39
C ALA A 412 -13.17 -20.86 19.36
N LEU A 413 -13.37 -21.88 18.52
CA LEU A 413 -12.40 -22.26 17.50
C LEU A 413 -12.29 -21.21 16.38
N ILE A 414 -13.41 -20.64 15.92
CA ILE A 414 -13.36 -19.56 14.91
C ILE A 414 -12.70 -18.30 15.48
N ALA A 415 -12.93 -17.96 16.76
CA ALA A 415 -12.26 -16.83 17.38
C ALA A 415 -10.74 -16.99 17.41
N ARG A 416 -10.24 -18.20 17.73
CA ARG A 416 -8.82 -18.54 17.65
C ARG A 416 -8.30 -18.48 16.21
N LEU A 417 -9.08 -18.96 15.25
CA LEU A 417 -8.70 -18.95 13.84
C LEU A 417 -8.53 -17.52 13.32
N VAL A 418 -9.49 -16.64 13.62
CA VAL A 418 -9.41 -15.20 13.28
C VAL A 418 -8.21 -14.53 13.95
N ALA A 419 -7.94 -14.86 15.23
CA ALA A 419 -6.75 -14.34 15.90
C ALA A 419 -5.45 -14.77 15.22
N ALA A 420 -5.36 -16.05 14.82
CA ALA A 420 -4.20 -16.57 14.09
C ALA A 420 -4.04 -15.92 12.70
N ARG A 421 -5.13 -15.74 11.94
CA ARG A 421 -5.12 -14.99 10.66
C ARG A 421 -4.60 -13.58 10.83
N ARG A 422 -5.14 -12.83 11.81
CA ARG A 422 -4.74 -11.44 12.08
C ARG A 422 -3.28 -11.32 12.49
N ASN A 423 -2.78 -12.26 13.29
CA ASN A 423 -1.38 -12.25 13.73
C ASN A 423 -0.43 -12.60 12.58
N LEU A 424 -0.77 -13.57 11.72
CA LEU A 424 -0.02 -13.84 10.49
C LEU A 424 -0.05 -12.61 9.57
N ALA A 425 -1.24 -12.05 9.34
CA ALA A 425 -1.43 -10.87 8.51
C ALA A 425 -0.63 -9.66 9.00
N LEU A 426 -0.62 -9.42 10.32
CA LEU A 426 0.14 -8.35 10.95
C LEU A 426 1.65 -8.53 10.71
N PHE A 427 2.16 -9.76 10.81
CA PHE A 427 3.58 -10.04 10.62
C PHE A 427 4.06 -9.80 9.19
N GLN A 428 3.15 -9.75 8.20
CA GLN A 428 3.53 -9.44 6.83
C GLN A 428 3.90 -7.98 6.63
N HIS A 429 3.71 -7.10 7.61
CA HIS A 429 4.16 -5.71 7.56
C HIS A 429 5.64 -5.62 7.18
N HIS A 430 6.00 -4.57 6.44
CA HIS A 430 7.36 -4.33 5.97
C HIS A 430 8.40 -4.06 7.06
N ASP A 431 8.05 -4.04 8.36
CA ASP A 431 9.01 -4.19 9.47
C ASP A 431 8.84 -5.45 10.34
N GLY A 432 7.81 -6.25 10.06
CA GLY A 432 7.57 -7.55 10.67
C GLY A 432 8.50 -8.62 10.07
N ILE A 433 8.05 -9.26 8.99
CA ILE A 433 8.75 -10.37 8.32
C ILE A 433 10.14 -9.99 7.81
N THR A 434 10.35 -8.72 7.46
CA THR A 434 11.64 -8.17 7.02
C THR A 434 12.70 -8.20 8.12
N GLY A 435 12.26 -8.19 9.39
CA GLY A 435 13.13 -8.20 10.56
C GLY A 435 13.83 -6.86 10.83
N THR A 436 13.25 -5.74 10.37
CA THR A 436 13.80 -4.37 10.52
C THR A 436 13.26 -3.61 11.74
N ALA A 437 12.27 -4.15 12.45
CA ALA A 437 11.79 -3.59 13.71
C ALA A 437 12.81 -3.69 14.88
N LYS A 438 12.60 -2.90 15.94
CA LYS A 438 13.34 -2.97 17.21
C LYS A 438 13.09 -4.30 17.93
N ASP A 439 14.04 -4.72 18.77
CA ASP A 439 13.99 -6.05 19.42
C ASP A 439 12.72 -6.30 20.26
N HIS A 440 12.23 -5.30 20.98
CA HIS A 440 11.01 -5.45 21.77
C HIS A 440 9.75 -5.60 20.89
N VAL A 441 9.74 -4.96 19.72
CA VAL A 441 8.66 -5.10 18.72
C VAL A 441 8.70 -6.48 18.08
N VAL A 442 9.90 -6.96 17.75
CA VAL A 442 10.08 -8.33 17.27
C VAL A 442 9.66 -9.36 18.31
N THR A 443 9.90 -9.08 19.60
CA THR A 443 9.40 -9.93 20.69
C THR A 443 7.87 -9.95 20.74
N ASP A 444 7.20 -8.81 20.50
CA ASP A 444 5.73 -8.76 20.39
C ASP A 444 5.22 -9.62 19.23
N TYR A 445 5.80 -9.47 18.03
CA TYR A 445 5.49 -10.34 16.89
C TYR A 445 5.73 -11.82 17.20
N ALA A 446 6.87 -12.15 17.81
CA ALA A 446 7.22 -13.51 18.18
C ALA A 446 6.15 -14.15 19.08
N LEU A 447 5.71 -13.44 20.11
CA LEU A 447 4.68 -13.92 21.03
C LEU A 447 3.34 -14.14 20.31
N ARG A 448 2.98 -13.25 19.38
CA ARG A 448 1.78 -13.40 18.53
C ARG A 448 1.88 -14.63 17.63
N LEU A 449 3.02 -14.84 16.98
CA LEU A 449 3.26 -16.00 16.12
C LEU A 449 3.19 -17.32 16.92
N VAL A 450 3.85 -17.40 18.09
CA VAL A 450 3.84 -18.62 18.93
C VAL A 450 2.42 -18.97 19.34
N ARG A 451 1.68 -17.99 19.88
CA ARG A 451 0.28 -18.19 20.27
C ARG A 451 -0.59 -18.64 19.10
N SER A 452 -0.35 -18.11 17.91
CA SER A 452 -1.10 -18.47 16.71
C SER A 452 -0.81 -19.89 16.23
N VAL A 453 0.43 -20.38 16.38
CA VAL A 453 0.76 -21.79 16.12
C VAL A 453 0.03 -22.70 17.11
N ASP A 454 0.05 -22.38 18.41
CA ASP A 454 -0.64 -23.14 19.45
C ASP A 454 -2.16 -23.16 19.20
N ASP A 455 -2.74 -22.01 18.83
CA ASP A 455 -4.16 -21.87 18.46
C ASP A 455 -4.51 -22.75 17.26
N CYS A 456 -3.69 -22.74 16.20
CA CYS A 456 -3.90 -23.58 15.02
C CYS A 456 -3.82 -25.07 15.38
N GLN A 457 -2.83 -25.48 16.19
CA GLN A 457 -2.73 -26.87 16.64
C GLN A 457 -3.95 -27.29 17.45
N HIS A 458 -4.45 -26.43 18.34
CA HIS A 458 -5.66 -26.68 19.11
C HIS A 458 -6.88 -26.85 18.21
N ILE A 459 -7.07 -25.96 17.23
CA ILE A 459 -8.15 -26.06 16.24
C ILE A 459 -8.08 -27.39 15.50
N ILE A 460 -6.90 -27.74 14.98
CA ILE A 460 -6.70 -29.00 14.26
C ILE A 460 -7.06 -30.20 15.14
N GLN A 461 -6.58 -30.23 16.37
CA GLN A 461 -6.80 -31.34 17.29
C GLN A 461 -8.29 -31.49 17.65
N GLN A 462 -8.97 -30.39 17.93
CA GLN A 462 -10.39 -30.38 18.28
C GLN A 462 -11.29 -30.73 17.10
N SER A 463 -11.02 -30.17 15.91
CA SER A 463 -11.75 -30.49 14.69
C SER A 463 -11.53 -31.93 14.24
N ALA A 464 -10.29 -32.45 14.33
CA ALA A 464 -9.98 -33.84 14.05
C ALA A 464 -10.72 -34.79 15.00
N HIS A 465 -10.71 -34.49 16.31
CA HIS A 465 -11.43 -35.29 17.30
C HIS A 465 -12.92 -35.36 16.97
N TYR A 466 -13.55 -34.21 16.70
CA TYR A 466 -14.96 -34.16 16.32
C TYR A 466 -15.25 -35.02 15.08
N LEU A 467 -14.48 -34.83 14.00
CA LEU A 467 -14.67 -35.55 12.75
C LEU A 467 -14.50 -37.08 12.91
N LEU A 468 -13.52 -37.53 13.69
CA LEU A 468 -13.28 -38.95 13.93
C LEU A 468 -14.28 -39.58 14.90
N SER A 469 -14.93 -38.79 15.75
CA SER A 469 -15.98 -39.26 16.67
C SER A 469 -17.34 -39.44 15.98
N ILE A 470 -17.55 -38.87 14.78
CA ILE A 470 -18.78 -39.08 13.99
C ILE A 470 -18.92 -40.55 13.58
N ASP A 471 -17.81 -41.21 13.22
CA ASP A 471 -17.81 -42.61 12.75
C ASP A 471 -18.00 -43.64 13.88
N GLN A 472 -17.75 -43.28 15.15
CA GLN A 472 -17.92 -44.24 16.25
C GLN A 472 -19.39 -44.53 16.61
N VAL A 473 -20.35 -43.78 16.08
CA VAL A 473 -21.79 -44.00 16.30
C VAL A 473 -22.48 -44.62 15.07
N SER A 474 -21.81 -44.69 13.91
CA SER A 474 -22.41 -45.11 12.63
C SER A 474 -21.99 -46.50 12.14
N SER A 475 -21.73 -47.46 13.05
CA SER A 475 -21.58 -48.88 12.69
C SER A 475 -22.83 -49.52 12.05
N SER A 476 -23.87 -48.74 11.73
CA SER A 476 -25.06 -49.19 10.98
C SER A 476 -25.32 -48.45 9.66
N TYR A 477 -24.53 -47.46 9.24
CA TYR A 477 -24.79 -46.72 7.99
C TYR A 477 -23.52 -46.41 7.16
N LEU A 478 -22.71 -47.44 6.94
CA LEU A 478 -21.60 -47.42 5.98
C LEU A 478 -22.10 -47.62 4.54
N THR A 479 -22.75 -46.61 3.94
CA THR A 479 -23.01 -46.62 2.48
C THR A 479 -23.00 -45.28 1.76
N ALA A 480 -22.86 -44.12 2.42
CA ALA A 480 -22.93 -42.83 1.72
C ALA A 480 -21.59 -42.11 1.48
N LEU A 481 -20.51 -42.38 2.23
CA LEU A 481 -19.25 -41.63 2.11
C LEU A 481 -18.25 -42.18 1.07
N HIS A 482 -18.54 -43.33 0.45
CA HIS A 482 -17.61 -43.95 -0.52
C HIS A 482 -17.58 -43.25 -1.90
N VAL A 483 -18.51 -42.32 -2.17
CA VAL A 483 -18.61 -41.68 -3.50
C VAL A 483 -17.83 -40.36 -3.60
N CYS A 484 -17.54 -39.66 -2.50
CA CYS A 484 -16.82 -38.38 -2.56
C CYS A 484 -15.29 -38.52 -2.52
N VAL A 485 -14.76 -39.52 -1.82
CA VAL A 485 -13.29 -39.70 -1.67
C VAL A 485 -12.65 -40.34 -2.91
N LEU A 486 -13.41 -41.09 -3.72
CA LEU A 486 -12.89 -41.69 -4.96
C LEU A 486 -12.98 -40.75 -6.19
N GLY A 487 -13.73 -39.64 -6.10
CA GLY A 487 -13.73 -38.59 -7.14
C GLY A 487 -12.46 -37.73 -7.14
N TRP A 488 -11.77 -37.63 -6.00
CA TRP A 488 -10.62 -36.74 -5.83
C TRP A 488 -9.26 -37.40 -6.06
N ARG A 489 -9.20 -38.74 -6.13
CA ARG A 489 -7.98 -39.45 -6.57
C ARG A 489 -7.68 -39.31 -8.07
N LYS A 490 -8.61 -38.76 -8.87
CA LYS A 490 -8.37 -38.46 -10.30
C LYS A 490 -8.02 -37.00 -10.60
N LEU A 491 -8.24 -36.05 -9.67
CA LEU A 491 -7.78 -34.66 -9.86
C LEU A 491 -6.37 -34.40 -9.30
N TYR A 492 -5.95 -35.10 -8.23
CA TYR A 492 -4.61 -34.90 -7.66
C TYR A 492 -3.44 -35.51 -8.46
N LEU A 493 -3.74 -36.37 -9.45
CA LEU A 493 -2.72 -36.88 -10.39
C LEU A 493 -2.59 -36.03 -11.65
N PHE A 494 -3.47 -35.05 -11.89
CA PHE A 494 -3.40 -34.19 -13.08
C PHE A 494 -2.69 -32.86 -12.84
N GLU A 495 -2.67 -32.33 -11.62
CA GLU A 495 -1.95 -31.07 -11.33
C GLU A 495 -0.48 -31.27 -10.92
N THR A 496 -0.06 -32.48 -10.56
CA THR A 496 1.33 -32.76 -10.16
C THR A 496 2.23 -33.27 -11.32
N MET A 497 1.68 -33.49 -12.52
CA MET A 497 2.47 -33.89 -13.71
C MET A 497 2.69 -32.78 -14.74
N ILE A 498 2.10 -31.58 -14.58
CA ILE A 498 2.28 -30.48 -15.54
C ILE A 498 3.50 -29.59 -15.20
N TYR A 499 4.11 -29.75 -14.02
CA TYR A 499 5.30 -28.97 -13.61
C TYR A 499 6.65 -29.70 -13.74
N MET A 500 6.73 -30.82 -14.48
CA MET A 500 8.01 -31.47 -14.77
C MET A 500 8.40 -31.54 -16.25
N PHE A 501 7.62 -30.99 -17.18
CA PHE A 501 8.07 -30.75 -18.56
C PHE A 501 7.36 -29.54 -19.16
N THR A 502 7.96 -28.36 -18.98
CA THR A 502 8.12 -27.26 -19.95
C THR A 502 8.96 -26.18 -19.33
#